data_AF-A0A7S1VQV2-F1
#
_entry.id   AF-A0A7S1VQV2-F1
#
_cell.length_a   1.000
_cell.length_b   1.000
_cell.length_c   1.000
_cell.angle_alpha   90.00
_cell.angle_beta   90.00
_cell.angle_gamma   90.00
#
_symmetry.space_group_name_H-M   'P 1'
#
loop_
_entity.id
_entity.type
_entity.pdbx_description
1 polymer ?
#
loop_
_entity_poly.entity_id
_entity_poly.type
_entity_poly.pdbx_seq_one_letter_code
_entity_poly.pdbx_strand_id
1 'polypeptide(L)'
;MDDFHVNYTVETPWTTPPYVRITRRVIVDDIDECSFDVAKYTEKCPPLLPQCDTSAGAKCINTVGSYSCQCPKFTSGDGFMKDASFANIYTPKGYLGGTSCVDNHRPTIRLLGPQPKKFKVCKCGGLGRLTASDAEVSTMDAGMEELCTTQRDKYDSQLRELIKSTGGAELCATGGNPNPRPSYCVNAADETHVGIVNLTSLVAVGDPVQKSEFAWSVPYSVSDVAGNEAKRVWRDVVVEEVDLFDLESKVYADVFAEKEQEIARAVEKALEDERKNREALDVVPVTSKARKPRKTTTASEQQCPACPLCECNNMPTTDFDKERCDLYCERKVSEVRASCGAHSRFFEFFETTVPNTLFWAGFCIFALLVFIIFLRLLSTLAFNPGALMGRRQRDFQASSPAPSGYHRAVDDTPLYNRRGPDAGGGLFSPPESRGYAQSSTSPFLGTMSPQTPAGRRSNDSIYADNGIITPNRDGLLRRHNGR
;
A
#
# COMPACT_ATOMS: atom_id res chain seq x y z
N MET A 1 -47.38 -30.63 1.08
CA MET A 1 -48.82 -30.39 1.27
C MET A 1 -49.42 -31.70 1.69
N ASP A 2 -49.72 -31.80 2.98
CA ASP A 2 -50.30 -33.01 3.54
C ASP A 2 -51.79 -32.76 3.76
N ASP A 3 -52.60 -33.74 3.36
CA ASP A 3 -54.06 -33.71 3.44
C ASP A 3 -54.52 -34.73 4.47
N PHE A 4 -55.05 -34.25 5.59
CA PHE A 4 -55.55 -35.10 6.65
C PHE A 4 -57.07 -35.02 6.73
N HIS A 5 -57.71 -36.18 6.80
CA HIS A 5 -59.14 -36.28 7.04
C HIS A 5 -59.37 -36.51 8.53
N VAL A 6 -59.88 -35.50 9.22
CA VAL A 6 -60.20 -35.62 10.64
C VAL A 6 -61.67 -36.02 10.78
N ASN A 7 -61.88 -37.21 11.35
CA ASN A 7 -63.20 -37.75 11.62
C ASN A 7 -63.62 -37.37 13.04
N TYR A 8 -64.68 -36.58 13.16
CA TYR A 8 -65.29 -36.22 14.43
C TYR A 8 -66.59 -36.98 14.60
N THR A 9 -66.84 -37.45 15.82
CA THR A 9 -68.17 -37.93 16.22
C THR A 9 -68.75 -36.91 17.18
N VAL A 10 -69.87 -36.29 16.81
CA VAL A 10 -70.58 -35.33 17.64
C VAL A 10 -71.80 -36.03 18.22
N GLU A 11 -71.84 -36.16 19.54
CA GLU A 11 -73.00 -36.70 20.24
C GLU A 11 -74.21 -35.78 20.01
N THR A 12 -75.29 -36.38 19.53
CA THR A 12 -76.55 -35.70 19.19
C THR A 12 -77.68 -36.55 19.77
N PRO A 13 -77.88 -36.54 21.10
CA PRO A 13 -78.75 -37.50 21.78
C PRO A 13 -80.23 -37.45 21.33
N TRP A 14 -80.63 -36.41 20.61
CA TRP A 14 -81.97 -36.24 20.02
C TRP A 14 -82.12 -36.79 18.59
N THR A 15 -81.06 -37.34 17.96
CA THR A 15 -81.13 -37.98 16.63
C THR A 15 -81.11 -39.50 16.72
N THR A 16 -81.44 -40.19 15.62
CA THR A 16 -81.29 -41.65 15.51
C THR A 16 -80.39 -41.97 14.30
N PRO A 17 -79.13 -42.40 14.49
CA PRO A 17 -78.44 -42.70 15.77
C PRO A 17 -78.12 -41.44 16.61
N PRO A 18 -77.82 -41.56 17.92
CA PRO A 18 -77.57 -40.42 18.83
C PRO A 18 -76.20 -39.76 18.62
N TYR A 19 -75.66 -39.80 17.40
CA TYR A 19 -74.41 -39.18 17.01
C TYR A 19 -74.40 -38.87 15.51
N VAL A 20 -73.64 -37.84 15.13
CA VAL A 20 -73.33 -37.51 13.74
C VAL A 20 -71.82 -37.66 13.54
N ARG A 21 -71.42 -38.36 12.47
CA ARG A 21 -70.03 -38.43 12.03
C ARG A 21 -69.78 -37.37 10.98
N ILE A 22 -68.76 -36.54 11.19
CA ILE A 22 -68.36 -35.48 10.26
C ILE A 22 -66.89 -35.71 9.92
N THR A 23 -66.58 -35.82 8.63
CA THR A 23 -65.21 -35.82 8.14
C THR A 23 -64.89 -34.40 7.66
N ARG A 24 -63.88 -33.77 8.25
CA ARG A 24 -63.33 -32.51 7.73
C ARG A 24 -61.99 -32.77 7.08
N ARG A 25 -61.82 -32.19 5.89
CA ARG A 25 -60.55 -32.13 5.18
C ARG A 25 -59.73 -30.99 5.79
N VAL A 26 -58.55 -31.31 6.31
CA VAL A 26 -57.59 -30.34 6.83
C VAL A 26 -56.40 -30.32 5.90
N ILE A 27 -56.19 -29.19 5.25
CA ILE A 27 -55.04 -28.94 4.38
C ILE A 27 -54.04 -28.16 5.21
N VAL A 28 -52.87 -28.74 5.42
CA VAL A 28 -51.75 -28.03 6.05
C VAL A 28 -50.87 -27.51 4.93
N ASP A 29 -50.97 -26.19 4.70
CA ASP A 29 -50.14 -25.48 3.74
C ASP A 29 -48.80 -25.12 4.36
N ASP A 30 -47.75 -25.26 3.55
CA ASP A 30 -46.42 -24.79 3.87
C ASP A 30 -46.40 -23.26 3.85
N ILE A 31 -45.87 -22.66 4.91
CA ILE A 31 -45.75 -21.21 5.01
C ILE A 31 -44.34 -20.86 4.58
N ASP A 32 -44.19 -20.05 3.54
CA ASP A 32 -42.87 -19.57 3.10
C ASP A 32 -42.32 -18.54 4.08
N GLU A 33 -41.53 -18.99 5.06
CA GLU A 33 -40.99 -18.09 6.07
C GLU A 33 -40.04 -17.04 5.49
N CYS A 34 -39.44 -17.32 4.34
CA CYS A 34 -38.51 -16.41 3.67
C CYS A 34 -39.22 -15.27 2.92
N SER A 35 -40.52 -15.39 2.69
CA SER A 35 -41.35 -14.35 2.04
C SER A 35 -41.97 -13.34 3.01
N PHE A 36 -41.82 -13.54 4.33
CA PHE A 36 -42.43 -12.66 5.32
C PHE A 36 -41.83 -11.24 5.31
N ASP A 37 -42.72 -10.25 5.37
CA ASP A 37 -42.34 -8.88 5.69
C ASP A 37 -41.95 -8.79 7.16
N VAL A 38 -40.63 -8.87 7.41
CA VAL A 38 -40.04 -8.86 8.75
C VAL A 38 -40.61 -7.72 9.59
N ALA A 39 -40.69 -6.51 9.04
CA ALA A 39 -41.14 -5.32 9.76
C ALA A 39 -42.56 -5.43 10.30
N LYS A 40 -43.45 -6.14 9.59
CA LYS A 40 -44.85 -6.32 9.98
C LYS A 40 -45.02 -7.33 11.12
N TYR A 41 -44.14 -8.32 11.20
CA TYR A 41 -44.30 -9.47 12.11
C TYR A 41 -43.33 -9.47 13.28
N THR A 42 -42.32 -8.59 13.31
CA THR A 42 -41.37 -8.45 14.43
C THR A 42 -42.04 -8.34 15.79
N GLU A 43 -43.11 -7.56 15.92
CA GLU A 43 -43.78 -7.37 17.22
C GLU A 43 -44.85 -8.43 17.52
N LYS A 44 -45.52 -8.94 16.48
CA LYS A 44 -46.71 -9.80 16.64
C LYS A 44 -46.37 -11.27 16.72
N CYS A 45 -45.38 -11.71 15.95
CA CYS A 45 -45.00 -13.12 15.84
C CYS A 45 -43.48 -13.31 15.65
N PRO A 46 -42.64 -12.90 16.63
CA PRO A 46 -41.18 -13.10 16.54
C PRO A 46 -40.73 -14.53 16.19
N PRO A 47 -41.37 -15.61 16.69
CA PRO A 47 -40.94 -16.98 16.38
C PRO A 47 -41.14 -17.42 14.92
N LEU A 48 -41.96 -16.70 14.14
CA LEU A 48 -42.22 -17.02 12.73
C LEU A 48 -41.26 -16.30 11.77
N LEU A 49 -40.40 -15.42 12.29
CA LEU A 49 -39.44 -14.71 11.48
C LEU A 49 -38.20 -15.57 11.24
N PRO A 50 -37.69 -15.63 10.00
CA PRO A 50 -36.45 -16.35 9.73
C PRO A 50 -35.28 -15.65 10.40
N GLN A 51 -34.59 -16.36 11.30
CA GLN A 51 -33.43 -15.82 12.02
C GLN A 51 -32.13 -16.03 11.23
N CYS A 52 -32.14 -15.74 9.92
CA CYS A 52 -30.95 -15.79 9.08
C CYS A 52 -30.10 -14.53 9.24
N ASP A 53 -28.78 -14.68 9.30
CA ASP A 53 -27.85 -13.56 9.37
C ASP A 53 -27.67 -12.89 7.99
N THR A 54 -28.67 -12.10 7.62
CA THR A 54 -28.66 -11.34 6.36
C THR A 54 -27.55 -10.28 6.32
N SER A 55 -27.05 -9.83 7.48
CA SER A 55 -25.94 -8.88 7.56
C SER A 55 -24.61 -9.52 7.14
N ALA A 56 -24.47 -10.83 7.34
CA ALA A 56 -23.38 -11.65 6.83
C ALA A 56 -23.68 -12.27 5.45
N GLY A 57 -24.75 -11.84 4.79
CA GLY A 57 -25.14 -12.31 3.46
C GLY A 57 -25.87 -13.64 3.40
N ALA A 58 -26.30 -14.22 4.54
CA ALA A 58 -27.05 -15.46 4.55
C ALA A 58 -28.39 -15.32 3.79
N LYS A 59 -28.69 -16.30 2.93
CA LYS A 59 -29.95 -16.36 2.18
C LYS A 59 -30.91 -17.35 2.83
N CYS A 60 -32.12 -16.91 3.12
CA CYS A 60 -33.20 -17.78 3.57
C CYS A 60 -33.68 -18.68 2.41
N ILE A 61 -33.83 -19.97 2.69
CA ILE A 61 -34.37 -20.99 1.77
C ILE A 61 -35.54 -21.69 2.46
N ASN A 62 -36.73 -21.51 1.89
CA ASN A 62 -37.93 -22.18 2.35
C ASN A 62 -37.82 -23.69 2.10
N THR A 63 -38.25 -24.49 3.07
CA THR A 63 -38.31 -25.95 2.98
C THR A 63 -39.68 -26.43 3.45
N VAL A 64 -40.08 -27.65 3.09
CA VAL A 64 -41.40 -28.12 3.52
C VAL A 64 -41.45 -28.28 5.04
N GLY A 65 -42.25 -27.45 5.71
CA GLY A 65 -42.47 -27.42 7.14
C GLY A 65 -41.39 -26.67 7.94
N SER A 66 -40.45 -25.99 7.29
CA SER A 66 -39.39 -25.21 7.94
C SER A 66 -38.61 -24.32 6.97
N TYR A 67 -37.57 -23.66 7.43
CA TYR A 67 -36.62 -22.97 6.58
C TYR A 67 -35.18 -23.35 6.92
N SER A 68 -34.26 -23.00 6.03
CA SER A 68 -32.82 -23.10 6.26
C SER A 68 -32.14 -21.81 5.83
N CYS A 69 -31.04 -21.46 6.48
CA CYS A 69 -30.21 -20.34 6.06
C CYS A 69 -29.00 -20.88 5.31
N GLN A 70 -28.75 -20.36 4.11
CA GLN A 70 -27.60 -20.75 3.30
C GLN A 70 -26.60 -19.61 3.23
N CYS A 71 -25.37 -19.89 3.64
CA CYS A 71 -24.27 -18.96 3.50
C CYS A 71 -23.86 -18.77 2.03
N PRO A 72 -23.50 -17.55 1.63
CA PRO A 72 -23.00 -17.27 0.28
C PRO A 72 -21.66 -17.95 0.02
N LYS A 73 -21.20 -17.92 -1.23
CA LYS A 73 -19.85 -18.38 -1.58
C LYS A 73 -18.81 -17.69 -0.70
N PHE A 74 -17.70 -18.37 -0.43
CA PHE A 74 -16.58 -17.85 0.36
C PHE A 74 -16.86 -17.63 1.85
N THR A 75 -18.01 -18.09 2.33
CA THR A 75 -18.34 -18.08 3.75
C THR A 75 -18.72 -19.49 4.21
N SER A 76 -18.60 -19.75 5.51
CA SER A 76 -19.01 -21.00 6.15
C SER A 76 -19.83 -20.75 7.40
N GLY A 77 -20.70 -21.70 7.71
CA GLY A 77 -21.57 -21.72 8.87
C GLY A 77 -22.96 -22.21 8.51
N ASP A 78 -23.85 -22.18 9.48
CA ASP A 78 -25.27 -22.52 9.34
C ASP A 78 -26.11 -21.33 8.86
N GLY A 79 -25.55 -20.12 8.80
CA GLY A 79 -26.21 -18.91 8.32
C GLY A 79 -27.30 -18.35 9.24
N PHE A 80 -27.50 -18.94 10.42
CA PHE A 80 -28.41 -18.42 11.43
C PHE A 80 -27.70 -17.38 12.31
N MET A 81 -28.44 -16.40 12.84
CA MET A 81 -27.88 -15.40 13.75
C MET A 81 -27.29 -16.04 15.01
N LYS A 82 -26.28 -15.41 15.63
CA LYS A 82 -25.58 -15.97 16.80
C LYS A 82 -26.40 -16.03 18.07
N ASP A 83 -27.38 -15.15 18.17
CA ASP A 83 -28.36 -15.07 19.23
C ASP A 83 -29.65 -15.83 18.88
N ALA A 84 -29.70 -16.48 17.72
CA ALA A 84 -30.82 -17.33 17.36
C ALA A 84 -31.00 -18.40 18.45
N SER A 85 -32.23 -18.57 18.90
CA SER A 85 -32.56 -19.53 19.92
C SER A 85 -33.93 -20.11 19.60
N PHE A 86 -33.91 -21.41 19.33
CA PHE A 86 -35.10 -22.16 19.03
C PHE A 86 -35.50 -22.95 20.28
N ALA A 87 -36.76 -22.83 20.69
CA ALA A 87 -37.29 -23.68 21.75
C ALA A 87 -37.15 -25.16 21.32
N ASN A 88 -36.86 -26.06 22.28
CA ASN A 88 -36.53 -27.49 22.08
C ASN A 88 -37.49 -28.30 21.17
N ILE A 89 -38.65 -27.74 20.81
CA ILE A 89 -39.71 -28.41 20.05
C ILE A 89 -39.57 -28.14 18.54
N TYR A 90 -38.88 -27.07 18.13
CA TYR A 90 -38.82 -26.67 16.72
C TYR A 90 -37.46 -26.10 16.34
N THR A 91 -36.52 -26.97 15.96
CA THR A 91 -35.21 -26.57 15.45
C THR A 91 -35.22 -26.61 13.91
N PRO A 92 -35.00 -25.48 13.21
CA PRO A 92 -34.95 -25.46 11.76
C PRO A 92 -33.87 -26.37 11.20
N LYS A 93 -34.09 -26.87 9.98
CA LYS A 93 -33.17 -27.81 9.35
C LYS A 93 -31.81 -27.13 9.09
N GLY A 94 -30.75 -27.75 9.59
CA GLY A 94 -29.37 -27.26 9.40
C GLY A 94 -28.90 -26.25 10.44
N TYR A 95 -29.71 -25.94 11.46
CA TYR A 95 -29.27 -25.13 12.59
C TYR A 95 -28.17 -25.84 13.40
N LEU A 96 -27.02 -25.20 13.58
CA LEU A 96 -25.85 -25.71 14.30
C LEU A 96 -25.51 -24.84 15.52
N GLY A 97 -26.51 -24.16 16.09
CA GLY A 97 -26.33 -23.30 17.25
C GLY A 97 -26.07 -21.83 16.92
N GLY A 98 -26.35 -21.37 15.70
CA GLY A 98 -26.23 -19.94 15.34
C GLY A 98 -24.78 -19.56 15.05
N THR A 99 -24.12 -20.28 14.15
CA THR A 99 -22.73 -19.98 13.81
C THR A 99 -22.57 -18.74 12.91
N SER A 100 -23.66 -18.23 12.32
CA SER A 100 -23.66 -17.16 11.31
C SER A 100 -22.82 -17.52 10.08
N CYS A 101 -22.74 -16.64 9.08
CA CYS A 101 -21.83 -16.80 7.96
C CYS A 101 -20.50 -16.11 8.27
N VAL A 102 -19.44 -16.91 8.37
CA VAL A 102 -18.09 -16.42 8.63
C VAL A 102 -17.27 -16.55 7.35
N ASP A 103 -16.62 -15.46 6.95
CA ASP A 103 -15.70 -15.46 5.81
C ASP A 103 -14.54 -16.43 6.06
N ASN A 104 -14.32 -17.33 5.11
CA ASN A 104 -13.24 -18.32 5.15
C ASN A 104 -12.33 -18.26 3.92
N HIS A 105 -12.56 -17.28 3.05
CA HIS A 105 -11.75 -17.10 1.87
C HIS A 105 -10.45 -16.39 2.23
N ARG A 106 -9.37 -16.79 1.56
CA ARG A 106 -8.05 -16.26 1.85
C ARG A 106 -7.76 -15.15 0.85
N PRO A 107 -7.28 -13.98 1.31
CA PRO A 107 -6.89 -12.95 0.38
C PRO A 107 -5.78 -13.40 -0.56
N THR A 108 -5.76 -12.79 -1.73
CA THR A 108 -4.75 -13.04 -2.77
C THR A 108 -3.78 -11.86 -2.85
N ILE A 109 -2.48 -12.16 -2.97
CA ILE A 109 -1.42 -11.16 -3.13
C ILE A 109 -0.79 -11.34 -4.51
N ARG A 110 -0.69 -10.25 -5.27
CA ARG A 110 0.01 -10.17 -6.56
C ARG A 110 1.10 -9.12 -6.48
N LEU A 111 2.34 -9.54 -6.69
CA LEU A 111 3.49 -8.64 -6.77
C LEU A 111 3.52 -7.93 -8.14
N LEU A 112 3.84 -6.64 -8.13
CA LEU A 112 3.97 -5.79 -9.31
C LEU A 112 5.41 -5.28 -9.43
N GLY A 113 5.93 -5.17 -10.65
CA GLY A 113 7.32 -4.79 -10.92
C GLY A 113 8.26 -6.00 -11.10
N PRO A 114 9.58 -5.77 -11.14
CA PRO A 114 10.57 -6.81 -11.46
C PRO A 114 10.61 -7.92 -10.40
N GLN A 115 10.81 -9.15 -10.86
CA GLN A 115 10.98 -10.36 -10.06
C GLN A 115 11.97 -11.31 -10.78
N PRO A 116 13.20 -11.51 -10.28
CA PRO A 116 13.78 -10.89 -9.09
C PRO A 116 14.05 -9.39 -9.26
N LYS A 117 14.09 -8.65 -8.15
CA LYS A 117 14.63 -7.29 -8.12
C LYS A 117 16.16 -7.37 -8.06
N LYS A 118 16.83 -6.74 -9.01
CA LYS A 118 18.28 -6.67 -9.08
C LYS A 118 18.79 -5.33 -8.58
N PHE A 119 19.70 -5.35 -7.61
CA PHE A 119 20.49 -4.20 -7.20
C PHE A 119 21.89 -4.37 -7.76
N LYS A 120 22.43 -3.33 -8.39
CA LYS A 120 23.81 -3.35 -8.86
C LYS A 120 24.64 -2.56 -7.87
N VAL A 121 25.69 -3.17 -7.35
CA VAL A 121 26.62 -2.54 -6.41
C VAL A 121 28.02 -2.61 -6.99
N CYS A 122 28.86 -1.64 -6.65
CA CYS A 122 30.24 -1.65 -7.10
C CYS A 122 30.98 -2.84 -6.51
N LYS A 123 31.74 -3.56 -7.34
CA LYS A 123 32.69 -4.57 -6.87
C LYS A 123 33.65 -3.91 -5.87
N CYS A 124 33.88 -4.62 -4.77
CA CYS A 124 34.72 -4.17 -3.68
C CYS A 124 36.10 -3.73 -4.21
N GLY A 125 36.58 -2.58 -3.74
CA GLY A 125 37.87 -1.99 -4.18
C GLY A 125 37.80 -1.01 -5.36
N GLY A 126 36.62 -0.80 -5.98
CA GLY A 126 36.49 0.03 -7.19
C GLY A 126 37.00 1.48 -7.07
N LEU A 127 36.88 2.11 -5.89
CA LEU A 127 37.44 3.45 -5.66
C LEU A 127 38.92 3.44 -5.29
N GLY A 128 39.38 2.43 -4.54
CA GLY A 128 40.79 2.30 -4.14
C GLY A 128 41.71 2.03 -5.35
N ARG A 129 41.20 1.29 -6.35
CA ARG A 129 41.92 1.04 -7.60
C ARG A 129 42.09 2.27 -8.49
N LEU A 130 41.20 3.26 -8.40
CA LEU A 130 41.32 4.50 -9.18
C LEU A 130 42.46 5.41 -8.67
N THR A 131 42.94 5.17 -7.45
CA THR A 131 43.99 5.98 -6.82
C THR A 131 45.32 5.24 -6.62
N ALA A 132 45.33 3.91 -6.70
CA ALA A 132 46.54 3.12 -6.52
C ALA A 132 47.41 3.13 -7.79
N SER A 133 48.70 3.42 -7.64
CA SER A 133 49.67 3.33 -8.74
C SER A 133 50.01 1.87 -9.07
N ASP A 134 50.34 1.58 -10.33
CA ASP A 134 50.58 0.21 -10.85
C ASP A 134 51.62 -0.61 -10.05
N ALA A 135 52.48 0.05 -9.27
CA ALA A 135 53.52 -0.60 -8.46
C ALA A 135 53.01 -1.22 -7.14
N GLU A 136 51.81 -0.87 -6.66
CA GLU A 136 51.27 -1.35 -5.36
C GLU A 136 50.24 -2.50 -5.49
N VAL A 137 50.00 -2.99 -6.71
CA VAL A 137 48.89 -3.92 -6.99
C VAL A 137 49.11 -5.31 -6.39
N SER A 138 50.35 -5.77 -6.19
CA SER A 138 50.64 -7.17 -5.80
C SER A 138 50.53 -7.47 -4.30
N THR A 139 50.56 -6.47 -3.41
CA THR A 139 50.37 -6.65 -1.96
C THR A 139 48.94 -6.37 -1.50
N MET A 140 48.08 -5.85 -2.38
CA MET A 140 46.70 -5.49 -2.05
C MET A 140 45.70 -6.66 -2.08
N ASP A 141 46.03 -7.80 -2.68
CA ASP A 141 45.07 -8.88 -2.91
C ASP A 141 44.51 -9.48 -1.59
N ALA A 142 45.34 -9.66 -0.56
CA ALA A 142 44.89 -10.19 0.73
C ALA A 142 44.01 -9.21 1.52
N GLY A 143 44.34 -7.92 1.47
CA GLY A 143 43.52 -6.87 2.12
C GLY A 143 42.21 -6.62 1.37
N MET A 144 42.18 -6.87 0.06
CA MET A 144 40.98 -6.71 -0.77
C MET A 144 39.89 -7.70 -0.38
N GLU A 145 40.25 -8.96 -0.11
CA GLU A 145 39.28 -9.99 0.27
C GLU A 145 38.58 -9.67 1.61
N GLU A 146 39.31 -9.16 2.61
CA GLU A 146 38.75 -8.71 3.90
C GLU A 146 37.80 -7.50 3.74
N LEU A 147 38.13 -6.58 2.83
CA LEU A 147 37.23 -5.47 2.48
C LEU A 147 35.97 -5.98 1.78
N CYS A 148 36.08 -7.03 0.95
CA CYS A 148 34.94 -7.62 0.27
C CYS A 148 33.97 -8.26 1.25
N THR A 149 34.47 -9.06 2.19
CA THR A 149 33.63 -9.71 3.21
C THR A 149 32.94 -8.66 4.08
N THR A 150 33.68 -7.64 4.53
CA THR A 150 33.12 -6.52 5.31
C THR A 150 32.03 -5.77 4.54
N GLN A 151 32.17 -5.60 3.22
CA GLN A 151 31.16 -4.98 2.38
C GLN A 151 29.91 -5.86 2.25
N ARG A 152 30.09 -7.18 2.04
CA ARG A 152 29.00 -8.14 1.87
C ARG A 152 28.19 -8.35 3.14
N ASP A 153 28.85 -8.33 4.29
CA ASP A 153 28.20 -8.38 5.61
C ASP A 153 27.26 -7.17 5.83
N LYS A 154 27.50 -6.05 5.14
CA LYS A 154 26.63 -4.88 5.19
C LYS A 154 25.39 -4.97 4.30
N TYR A 155 25.35 -5.86 3.30
CA TYR A 155 24.21 -5.94 2.37
C TYR A 155 22.91 -6.30 3.09
N ASP A 156 22.93 -7.25 4.04
CA ASP A 156 21.74 -7.65 4.77
C ASP A 156 21.16 -6.48 5.60
N SER A 157 22.01 -5.79 6.38
CA SER A 157 21.58 -4.65 7.20
C SER A 157 21.06 -3.48 6.37
N GLN A 158 21.73 -3.16 5.25
CA GLN A 158 21.29 -2.10 4.34
C GLN A 158 20.01 -2.46 3.61
N LEU A 159 19.82 -3.72 3.20
CA LEU A 159 18.58 -4.15 2.58
C LEU A 159 17.42 -4.09 3.57
N ARG A 160 17.62 -4.48 4.84
CA ARG A 160 16.62 -4.30 5.91
C ARG A 160 16.25 -2.84 6.09
N GLU A 161 17.24 -1.96 6.15
CA GLU A 161 17.04 -0.52 6.31
C GLU A 161 16.31 0.09 5.11
N LEU A 162 16.68 -0.29 3.88
CA LEU A 162 16.03 0.14 2.65
C LEU A 162 14.56 -0.29 2.62
N ILE A 163 14.26 -1.56 2.93
CA ILE A 163 12.89 -2.08 2.94
C ILE A 163 12.07 -1.36 4.02
N LYS A 164 12.62 -1.19 5.22
CA LYS A 164 11.95 -0.54 6.34
C LYS A 164 11.67 0.95 6.09
N SER A 165 12.66 1.68 5.56
CA SER A 165 12.53 3.11 5.29
C SER A 165 11.58 3.42 4.13
N THR A 166 11.47 2.51 3.15
CA THR A 166 10.65 2.72 1.96
C THR A 166 9.34 1.93 1.96
N GLY A 167 9.07 1.13 3.00
CA GLY A 167 7.93 0.22 3.05
C GLY A 167 7.94 -0.81 1.92
N GLY A 168 9.12 -1.18 1.41
CA GLY A 168 9.30 -2.08 0.27
C GLY A 168 9.08 -1.45 -1.10
N ALA A 169 8.86 -0.13 -1.21
CA ALA A 169 8.66 0.55 -2.48
C ALA A 169 9.80 0.33 -3.49
N GLU A 170 11.05 0.42 -3.02
CA GLU A 170 12.25 0.26 -3.85
C GLU A 170 12.33 -1.11 -4.51
N LEU A 171 11.68 -2.11 -3.93
CA LEU A 171 11.67 -3.47 -4.47
C LEU A 171 10.88 -3.58 -5.78
N CYS A 172 9.96 -2.64 -6.07
CA CYS A 172 9.26 -2.58 -7.36
C CYS A 172 9.70 -1.41 -8.25
N ALA A 173 10.66 -0.59 -7.81
CA ALA A 173 11.14 0.53 -8.59
C ALA A 173 11.68 0.06 -9.95
N THR A 174 11.35 0.82 -10.99
CA THR A 174 11.78 0.60 -12.38
C THR A 174 12.33 1.91 -12.94
N GLY A 175 13.04 1.88 -14.07
CA GLY A 175 13.55 3.12 -14.68
C GLY A 175 12.46 4.09 -15.12
N GLY A 176 11.24 3.60 -15.42
CA GLY A 176 10.10 4.48 -15.70
C GLY A 176 9.42 5.04 -14.45
N ASN A 177 9.70 4.47 -13.27
CA ASN A 177 9.11 4.89 -12.00
C ASN A 177 10.09 4.60 -10.86
N PRO A 178 11.07 5.49 -10.63
CA PRO A 178 12.14 5.27 -9.66
C PRO A 178 11.66 5.38 -8.21
N ASN A 179 10.57 6.12 -7.95
CA ASN A 179 10.04 6.34 -6.60
C ASN A 179 8.57 5.87 -6.52
N PRO A 180 8.27 4.58 -6.70
CA PRO A 180 6.91 4.08 -6.58
C PRO A 180 6.42 4.23 -5.14
N ARG A 181 5.11 4.33 -4.95
CA ARG A 181 4.52 4.18 -3.61
C ARG A 181 4.45 2.69 -3.26
N PRO A 182 4.56 2.29 -1.98
CA PRO A 182 4.41 0.90 -1.57
C PRO A 182 3.15 0.22 -2.12
N SER A 183 2.03 0.96 -2.15
CA SER A 183 0.74 0.50 -2.68
C SER A 183 0.72 0.21 -4.19
N TYR A 184 1.75 0.61 -4.95
CA TYR A 184 1.89 0.29 -6.37
C TYR A 184 2.76 -0.95 -6.61
N CYS A 185 3.48 -1.42 -5.59
CA CYS A 185 4.37 -2.57 -5.69
C CYS A 185 3.68 -3.91 -5.48
N VAL A 186 2.50 -3.88 -4.87
CA VAL A 186 1.72 -5.05 -4.51
C VAL A 186 0.25 -4.72 -4.71
N ASN A 187 -0.52 -5.69 -5.18
CA ASN A 187 -1.96 -5.63 -5.18
C ASN A 187 -2.45 -6.80 -4.31
N ALA A 188 -3.24 -6.49 -3.29
CA ALA A 188 -3.90 -7.49 -2.49
C ALA A 188 -5.41 -7.29 -2.55
N ALA A 189 -6.14 -8.37 -2.78
CA ALA A 189 -7.59 -8.34 -2.88
C ALA A 189 -8.19 -9.63 -2.30
N ASP A 190 -9.40 -9.49 -1.78
CA ASP A 190 -10.16 -10.60 -1.20
C ASP A 190 -11.58 -10.65 -1.76
N GLU A 191 -12.08 -11.85 -2.01
CA GLU A 191 -13.43 -12.09 -2.55
C GLU A 191 -14.39 -12.38 -1.39
N THR A 192 -15.05 -11.32 -0.91
CA THR A 192 -16.05 -11.43 0.16
C THR A 192 -17.46 -11.64 -0.43
N HIS A 193 -18.45 -11.94 0.41
CA HIS A 193 -19.85 -12.02 -0.02
C HIS A 193 -20.42 -10.69 -0.55
N VAL A 194 -19.82 -9.55 -0.18
CA VAL A 194 -20.21 -8.21 -0.68
C VAL A 194 -19.56 -7.91 -2.03
N GLY A 195 -18.47 -8.62 -2.36
CA GLY A 195 -17.67 -8.42 -3.57
C GLY A 195 -16.17 -8.35 -3.27
N ILE A 196 -15.41 -7.86 -4.24
CA ILE A 196 -13.96 -7.78 -4.15
C ILE A 196 -13.54 -6.59 -3.28
N VAL A 197 -12.87 -6.86 -2.16
CA VAL A 197 -12.34 -5.85 -1.24
C VAL A 197 -10.84 -5.67 -1.49
N ASN A 198 -10.40 -4.43 -1.64
CA ASN A 198 -8.98 -4.11 -1.84
C ASN A 198 -8.26 -4.01 -0.49
N LEU A 199 -7.28 -4.88 -0.27
CA LEU A 199 -6.46 -4.98 0.95
C LEU A 199 -5.02 -4.48 0.74
N THR A 200 -4.73 -3.82 -0.38
CA THR A 200 -3.37 -3.42 -0.77
C THR A 200 -2.67 -2.56 0.29
N SER A 201 -3.39 -1.68 0.97
CA SER A 201 -2.83 -0.84 2.05
C SER A 201 -2.53 -1.59 3.35
N LEU A 202 -3.05 -2.81 3.51
CA LEU A 202 -2.87 -3.66 4.68
C LEU A 202 -1.74 -4.67 4.50
N VAL A 203 -1.10 -4.71 3.33
CA VAL A 203 0.01 -5.62 3.08
C VAL A 203 1.20 -5.25 3.96
N ALA A 204 1.64 -6.20 4.78
CA ALA A 204 2.85 -6.11 5.54
C ALA A 204 4.02 -6.70 4.74
N VAL A 205 5.10 -5.94 4.63
CA VAL A 205 6.38 -6.39 4.07
C VAL A 205 7.25 -6.84 5.23
N GLY A 206 7.62 -8.11 5.26
CA GLY A 206 8.48 -8.66 6.29
C GLY A 206 9.96 -8.47 6.01
N ASP A 207 10.78 -8.92 6.96
CA ASP A 207 12.23 -8.83 6.87
C ASP A 207 12.81 -9.73 5.76
N PRO A 208 13.87 -9.29 5.05
CA PRO A 208 14.57 -10.12 4.08
C PRO A 208 15.19 -11.36 4.75
N VAL A 209 15.06 -12.49 4.06
CA VAL A 209 15.68 -13.77 4.44
C VAL A 209 16.76 -14.09 3.41
N GLN A 210 18.01 -14.20 3.86
CA GLN A 210 19.13 -14.51 2.98
C GLN A 210 19.03 -15.94 2.45
N LYS A 211 19.08 -16.10 1.13
CA LYS A 211 19.12 -17.38 0.41
C LYS A 211 20.54 -17.78 0.03
N SER A 212 21.36 -16.80 -0.37
CA SER A 212 22.78 -16.95 -0.68
C SER A 212 23.52 -15.65 -0.37
N GLU A 213 24.84 -15.64 -0.56
CA GLU A 213 25.68 -14.45 -0.36
C GLU A 213 25.15 -13.20 -1.08
N PHE A 214 24.52 -13.38 -2.24
CA PHE A 214 24.02 -12.30 -3.11
C PHE A 214 22.52 -12.37 -3.39
N ALA A 215 21.78 -13.22 -2.67
CA ALA A 215 20.34 -13.38 -2.88
C ALA A 215 19.56 -13.40 -1.57
N TRP A 216 18.46 -12.66 -1.55
CA TRP A 216 17.51 -12.60 -0.46
C TRP A 216 16.09 -12.84 -0.97
N SER A 217 15.20 -13.20 -0.06
CA SER A 217 13.76 -13.21 -0.33
C SER A 217 13.02 -12.41 0.72
N VAL A 218 12.15 -11.53 0.25
CA VAL A 218 11.34 -10.63 1.07
C VAL A 218 9.90 -11.16 1.09
N PRO A 219 9.37 -11.53 2.27
CA PRO A 219 8.00 -12.03 2.38
C PRO A 219 6.97 -10.89 2.41
N TYR A 220 5.82 -11.14 1.79
CA TYR A 220 4.64 -10.28 1.82
C TYR A 220 3.49 -11.08 2.42
N SER A 221 2.79 -10.48 3.37
CA SER A 221 1.62 -11.07 4.03
C SER A 221 0.52 -10.04 4.22
N VAL A 222 -0.72 -10.50 4.18
CA VAL A 222 -1.90 -9.68 4.49
C VAL A 222 -2.93 -10.58 5.16
N SER A 223 -3.69 -10.02 6.08
CA SER A 223 -4.86 -10.64 6.69
C SER A 223 -6.08 -9.76 6.43
N ASP A 224 -7.23 -10.38 6.20
CA ASP A 224 -8.50 -9.67 6.12
C ASP A 224 -9.02 -9.28 7.52
N VAL A 225 -10.25 -8.76 7.58
CA VAL A 225 -10.95 -8.42 8.84
C VAL A 225 -11.51 -9.65 9.57
N ALA A 226 -11.66 -10.78 8.88
CA ALA A 226 -12.13 -12.03 9.46
C ALA A 226 -10.99 -12.86 10.10
N GLY A 227 -9.73 -12.43 9.89
CA GLY A 227 -8.54 -13.10 10.40
C GLY A 227 -7.97 -14.17 9.45
N ASN A 228 -8.46 -14.24 8.20
CA ASN A 228 -7.89 -15.14 7.20
C ASN A 228 -6.58 -14.57 6.67
N GLU A 229 -5.50 -15.32 6.85
CA GLU A 229 -4.19 -14.95 6.33
C GLU A 229 -4.04 -15.39 4.86
N ALA A 230 -3.59 -14.46 4.02
CA ALA A 230 -3.19 -14.76 2.66
C ALA A 230 -2.01 -15.72 2.61
N LYS A 231 -1.91 -16.50 1.53
CA LYS A 231 -0.70 -17.26 1.26
C LYS A 231 0.48 -16.29 1.10
N ARG A 232 1.49 -16.43 1.95
CA ARG A 232 2.70 -15.60 1.90
C ARG A 232 3.36 -15.69 0.53
N VAL A 233 3.57 -14.53 -0.10
CA VAL A 233 4.26 -14.40 -1.39
C VAL A 233 5.65 -13.84 -1.16
N TRP A 234 6.63 -14.25 -1.97
CA TRP A 234 8.03 -13.87 -1.79
C TRP A 234 8.55 -13.09 -2.99
N ARG A 235 9.24 -11.99 -2.73
CA ARG A 235 10.04 -11.27 -3.73
C ARG A 235 11.50 -11.66 -3.61
N ASP A 236 12.08 -12.17 -4.69
CA ASP A 236 13.51 -12.43 -4.73
C ASP A 236 14.26 -11.13 -5.03
N VAL A 237 15.35 -10.91 -4.30
CA VAL A 237 16.25 -9.78 -4.41
C VAL A 237 17.64 -10.33 -4.69
N VAL A 238 18.30 -9.85 -5.73
CA VAL A 238 19.65 -10.24 -6.11
C VAL A 238 20.54 -9.02 -6.12
N VAL A 239 21.69 -9.09 -5.44
CA VAL A 239 22.71 -8.04 -5.45
C VAL A 239 23.82 -8.47 -6.41
N GLU A 240 23.94 -7.77 -7.53
CA GLU A 240 24.97 -8.01 -8.54
C GLU A 240 26.15 -7.06 -8.30
N GLU A 241 27.32 -7.60 -7.96
CA GLU A 241 28.57 -6.83 -7.93
C GLU A 241 29.03 -6.57 -9.38
N VAL A 242 29.10 -5.31 -9.77
CA VAL A 242 29.49 -4.87 -11.13
C VAL A 242 30.76 -4.02 -11.06
N ASP A 243 31.60 -4.12 -12.09
CA ASP A 243 32.70 -3.18 -12.29
C ASP A 243 32.11 -1.79 -12.63
N LEU A 244 32.66 -0.73 -12.03
CA LEU A 244 32.20 0.63 -12.34
C LEU A 244 32.39 0.97 -13.81
N PHE A 245 33.48 0.51 -14.44
CA PHE A 245 33.76 0.81 -15.84
C PHE A 245 32.74 0.14 -16.76
N ASP A 246 32.40 -1.12 -16.48
CA ASP A 246 31.38 -1.85 -17.24
C ASP A 246 29.98 -1.24 -17.01
N LEU A 247 29.69 -0.82 -15.77
CA LEU A 247 28.42 -0.16 -15.44
C LEU A 247 28.29 1.19 -16.14
N GLU A 248 29.33 2.02 -16.08
CA GLU A 248 29.36 3.34 -16.71
C GLU A 248 29.26 3.21 -18.23
N SER A 249 30.04 2.31 -18.84
CA SER A 249 29.97 2.00 -20.27
C SER A 249 28.56 1.56 -20.69
N LYS A 250 27.93 0.68 -19.91
CA LYS A 250 26.57 0.20 -20.18
C LYS A 250 25.52 1.28 -19.98
N VAL A 251 25.64 2.11 -18.94
CA VAL A 251 24.73 3.26 -18.72
C VAL A 251 24.85 4.25 -19.87
N TYR A 252 26.06 4.56 -20.33
CA TYR A 252 26.23 5.39 -21.52
C TYR A 252 25.57 4.75 -22.73
N ALA A 253 25.81 3.47 -23.01
CA ALA A 253 25.19 2.77 -24.13
C ALA A 253 23.66 2.80 -24.08
N ASP A 254 23.07 2.57 -22.90
CA ASP A 254 21.61 2.59 -22.71
C ASP A 254 21.04 4.01 -22.89
N VAL A 255 21.70 5.04 -22.33
CA VAL A 255 21.30 6.45 -22.49
C VAL A 255 21.43 6.91 -23.95
N PHE A 256 22.49 6.50 -24.65
CA PHE A 256 22.66 6.78 -26.07
C PHE A 256 21.57 6.10 -26.91
N ALA A 257 21.24 4.84 -26.63
CA ALA A 257 20.17 4.11 -27.31
C ALA A 257 18.79 4.74 -27.07
N GLU A 258 18.48 5.15 -25.84
CA GLU A 258 17.22 5.85 -25.54
C GLU A 258 17.13 7.21 -26.25
N LYS A 259 18.22 7.98 -26.24
CA LYS A 259 18.30 9.27 -26.97
C LYS A 259 18.17 9.08 -28.46
N GLU A 260 18.76 8.03 -29.03
CA GLU A 260 18.60 7.69 -30.44
C GLU A 260 17.14 7.35 -30.77
N GLN A 261 16.45 6.59 -29.91
CA GLN A 261 15.01 6.31 -30.07
C GLN A 261 14.14 7.56 -29.90
N GLU A 262 14.50 8.47 -29.01
CA GLU A 262 13.81 9.75 -28.84
C GLU A 262 13.95 10.63 -30.09
N ILE A 263 15.18 10.74 -30.63
CA ILE A 263 15.46 11.47 -31.87
C ILE A 263 14.72 10.82 -33.05
N ALA A 264 14.74 9.49 -33.17
CA ALA A 264 14.02 8.78 -34.23
C ALA A 264 12.51 9.07 -34.19
N ARG A 265 11.89 9.02 -33.01
CA ARG A 265 10.47 9.37 -32.82
C ARG A 265 10.18 10.84 -33.15
N ALA A 266 11.07 11.75 -32.78
CA ALA A 266 10.92 13.17 -33.10
C ALA A 266 11.03 13.44 -34.61
N VAL A 267 11.96 12.75 -35.30
CA VAL A 267 12.13 12.83 -36.76
C VAL A 267 10.91 12.25 -37.47
N GLU A 268 10.42 11.09 -37.05
CA GLU A 268 9.22 10.48 -37.64
C GLU A 268 8.00 11.39 -37.51
N LYS A 269 7.80 11.97 -36.33
CA LYS A 269 6.73 12.94 -36.09
C LYS A 269 6.87 14.20 -36.96
N ALA A 270 8.08 14.75 -37.08
CA ALA A 270 8.34 15.92 -37.92
C ALA A 270 8.07 15.64 -39.41
N LEU A 271 8.43 14.45 -39.90
CA LEU A 271 8.13 14.01 -41.26
C LEU A 271 6.62 13.82 -41.49
N GLU A 272 5.89 13.31 -40.50
CA GLU A 272 4.43 13.18 -40.58
C GLU A 272 3.74 14.55 -40.64
N ASP A 273 4.19 15.49 -39.81
CA ASP A 273 3.67 16.87 -39.81
C ASP A 273 3.99 17.60 -41.13
N GLU A 274 5.18 17.38 -41.70
CA GLU A 274 5.53 17.94 -43.02
C GLU A 274 4.64 17.35 -44.13
N ARG A 275 4.38 16.03 -44.12
CA ARG A 275 3.45 15.39 -45.08
C ARG A 275 2.05 15.98 -44.97
N LYS A 276 1.51 16.13 -43.76
CA LYS A 276 0.21 16.76 -43.52
C LYS A 276 0.17 18.21 -44.03
N ASN A 277 1.25 18.97 -43.83
CA ASN A 277 1.35 20.33 -44.34
C ASN A 277 1.39 20.39 -45.88
N ARG A 278 2.07 19.44 -46.54
CA ARG A 278 2.07 19.36 -48.02
C ARG A 278 0.69 18.97 -48.57
N GLU A 279 0.02 18.01 -47.94
CA GLU A 279 -1.36 17.64 -48.30
C GLU A 279 -2.33 18.81 -48.14
N ALA A 280 -2.17 19.63 -47.08
CA ALA A 280 -2.99 20.83 -46.89
C ALA A 280 -2.76 21.91 -47.97
N LEU A 281 -1.53 22.01 -48.51
CA LEU A 281 -1.19 22.97 -49.56
C LEU A 281 -1.69 22.53 -50.95
N ASP A 282 -1.75 21.22 -51.23
CA ASP A 282 -2.19 20.69 -52.52
C ASP A 282 -3.74 20.69 -52.67
N VAL A 283 -4.50 20.87 -51.58
CA VAL A 283 -5.97 21.02 -51.60
C VAL A 283 -6.40 22.49 -51.72
N VAL A 284 -5.65 23.32 -52.46
CA VAL A 284 -6.20 24.60 -52.94
C VAL A 284 -7.04 24.31 -54.19
N PRO A 285 -8.38 24.35 -54.12
CA PRO A 285 -9.19 24.16 -55.30
C PRO A 285 -8.88 25.29 -56.29
N VAL A 286 -8.40 24.91 -57.47
CA VAL A 286 -8.20 25.77 -58.63
C VAL A 286 -9.57 26.33 -59.05
N THR A 287 -10.04 27.33 -58.31
CA THR A 287 -11.15 28.17 -58.74
C THR A 287 -10.52 29.34 -59.49
N SER A 288 -10.47 29.16 -60.80
CA SER A 288 -10.04 30.13 -61.80
C SER A 288 -10.92 31.39 -61.78
N LYS A 289 -10.64 32.35 -60.90
CA LYS A 289 -11.20 33.71 -61.02
C LYS A 289 -10.16 34.80 -60.84
N ALA A 290 -9.73 35.33 -61.98
CA ALA A 290 -9.42 36.74 -62.26
C ALA A 290 -8.56 37.52 -61.25
N ARG A 291 -7.25 37.34 -61.40
CA ARG A 291 -6.21 38.38 -61.52
C ARG A 291 -6.63 39.82 -61.14
N LYS A 292 -6.26 40.26 -59.94
CA LYS A 292 -6.02 41.69 -59.61
C LYS A 292 -4.54 41.90 -59.22
N PRO A 293 -3.95 43.05 -59.55
CA PRO A 293 -2.51 43.26 -59.49
C PRO A 293 -1.96 43.34 -58.07
N ARG A 294 -0.82 42.68 -57.94
CA ARG A 294 0.06 42.44 -56.80
C ARG A 294 0.58 43.75 -56.19
N LYS A 295 0.30 43.98 -54.91
CA LYS A 295 1.03 44.95 -54.07
C LYS A 295 2.10 44.18 -53.31
N THR A 296 3.35 44.50 -53.60
CA THR A 296 4.57 44.01 -52.96
C THR A 296 4.55 44.40 -51.49
N THR A 297 4.43 43.43 -50.59
CA THR A 297 4.80 43.58 -49.18
C THR A 297 5.99 42.69 -48.88
N THR A 298 7.02 43.40 -48.45
CA THR A 298 8.31 43.02 -47.88
C THR A 298 8.26 41.85 -46.89
N ALA A 299 9.36 41.08 -46.89
CA ALA A 299 9.67 39.99 -45.99
C ALA A 299 9.30 40.31 -44.54
N SER A 300 8.46 39.46 -43.92
CA SER A 300 8.03 39.64 -42.54
C SER A 300 9.12 39.15 -41.60
N GLU A 301 9.76 40.12 -40.98
CA GLU A 301 10.33 40.05 -39.65
C GLU A 301 9.42 39.21 -38.73
N GLN A 302 10.02 38.25 -38.03
CA GLN A 302 9.36 37.26 -37.20
C GLN A 302 8.72 37.93 -35.98
N GLN A 303 7.50 38.45 -36.16
CA GLN A 303 6.71 39.06 -35.10
C GLN A 303 6.24 37.99 -34.11
N CYS A 304 6.42 38.30 -32.83
CA CYS A 304 5.87 37.55 -31.71
C CYS A 304 4.39 37.22 -31.94
N PRO A 305 3.90 36.05 -31.48
CA PRO A 305 2.50 35.69 -31.60
C PRO A 305 1.63 36.80 -31.01
N ALA A 306 0.61 37.20 -31.78
CA ALA A 306 -0.36 38.19 -31.32
C ALA A 306 -0.99 37.72 -30.01
N CYS A 307 -1.08 38.63 -29.03
CA CYS A 307 -1.77 38.34 -27.78
C CYS A 307 -3.20 37.86 -28.06
N PRO A 308 -3.71 36.86 -27.32
CA PRO A 308 -5.08 36.42 -27.49
C PRO A 308 -6.03 37.60 -27.25
N LEU A 309 -7.02 37.75 -28.15
CA LEU A 309 -8.07 38.74 -28.04
C LEU A 309 -8.82 38.55 -26.72
N CYS A 310 -8.91 39.61 -25.91
CA CYS A 310 -9.79 39.63 -24.74
C CYS A 310 -11.26 39.53 -25.22
N GLU A 311 -11.85 38.34 -25.23
CA GLU A 311 -13.29 38.18 -25.47
C GLU A 311 -14.08 38.45 -24.18
N CYS A 312 -14.54 39.69 -23.97
CA CYS A 312 -15.43 40.04 -22.84
C CYS A 312 -16.88 39.50 -23.01
N ASN A 313 -17.17 38.68 -24.04
CA ASN A 313 -18.55 38.38 -24.45
C ASN A 313 -19.24 37.21 -23.72
N ASN A 314 -18.54 36.45 -22.87
CA ASN A 314 -19.08 35.19 -22.33
C ASN A 314 -19.30 35.16 -20.80
N MET A 315 -19.37 36.31 -20.12
CA MET A 315 -19.74 36.32 -18.68
C MET A 315 -21.22 36.68 -18.47
N PRO A 316 -21.93 35.93 -17.62
CA PRO A 316 -23.33 36.17 -17.33
C PRO A 316 -23.51 37.53 -16.66
N THR A 317 -24.42 38.30 -17.26
CA THR A 317 -24.83 39.65 -16.92
C THR A 317 -25.16 39.82 -15.42
N THR A 318 -24.40 40.68 -14.73
CA THR A 318 -24.90 41.85 -13.96
C THR A 318 -23.70 42.66 -13.45
N ASP A 319 -23.66 43.95 -13.81
CA ASP A 319 -22.80 45.01 -13.25
C ASP A 319 -21.27 44.96 -13.46
N PHE A 320 -20.81 44.64 -14.67
CA PHE A 320 -19.45 44.98 -15.09
C PHE A 320 -19.45 46.01 -16.21
N ASP A 321 -19.21 47.27 -15.84
CA ASP A 321 -19.03 48.38 -16.77
C ASP A 321 -17.81 48.15 -17.68
N LYS A 322 -17.94 48.57 -18.95
CA LYS A 322 -16.91 48.41 -19.99
C LYS A 322 -15.54 48.94 -19.55
N GLU A 323 -15.53 50.04 -18.80
CA GLU A 323 -14.32 50.63 -18.21
C GLU A 323 -13.54 49.67 -17.29
N ARG A 324 -14.25 48.79 -16.55
CA ARG A 324 -13.60 47.77 -15.72
C ARG A 324 -13.05 46.59 -16.54
N CYS A 325 -13.67 46.21 -17.67
CA CYS A 325 -13.08 45.18 -18.56
C CYS A 325 -11.78 45.69 -19.17
N ASP A 326 -11.77 46.95 -19.62
CA ASP A 326 -10.60 47.58 -20.24
C ASP A 326 -9.44 47.71 -19.22
N LEU A 327 -9.71 48.16 -17.99
CA LEU A 327 -8.73 48.20 -16.89
C LEU A 327 -8.21 46.80 -16.50
N TYR A 328 -9.06 45.78 -16.56
CA TYR A 328 -8.64 44.40 -16.27
C TYR A 328 -7.72 43.85 -17.37
N CYS A 329 -8.06 44.09 -18.65
CA CYS A 329 -7.22 43.68 -19.77
C CYS A 329 -5.89 44.45 -19.81
N GLU A 330 -5.85 45.76 -19.53
CA GLU A 330 -4.59 46.50 -19.40
C GLU A 330 -3.71 45.98 -18.25
N ARG A 331 -4.31 45.62 -17.10
CA ARG A 331 -3.58 45.03 -15.99
C ARG A 331 -2.99 43.65 -16.35
N LYS A 332 -3.75 42.81 -17.06
CA LYS A 332 -3.27 41.49 -17.48
C LYS A 332 -2.18 41.58 -18.54
N VAL A 333 -2.32 42.48 -19.51
CA VAL A 333 -1.30 42.69 -20.55
C VAL A 333 -0.02 43.29 -19.97
N SER A 334 -0.11 44.16 -18.95
CA SER A 334 1.07 44.69 -18.26
C SER A 334 1.77 43.65 -17.38
N GLU A 335 1.05 42.75 -16.71
CA GLU A 335 1.62 41.61 -15.97
C GLU A 335 2.42 40.66 -16.89
N VAL A 336 1.88 40.35 -18.08
CA VAL A 336 2.56 39.46 -19.05
C VAL A 336 3.81 40.13 -19.63
N ARG A 337 3.78 41.45 -19.92
CA ARG A 337 4.98 42.20 -20.32
C ARG A 337 6.04 42.26 -19.21
N ALA A 338 5.63 42.36 -17.94
CA ALA A 338 6.57 42.35 -16.82
C ALA A 338 7.21 40.97 -16.61
N SER A 339 6.45 39.88 -16.81
CA SER A 339 6.93 38.50 -16.63
C SER A 339 7.97 38.10 -17.69
N CYS A 340 7.87 38.57 -18.93
CA CYS A 340 8.89 38.32 -19.96
C CYS A 340 10.19 39.14 -19.79
N GLY A 341 10.25 40.13 -18.89
CA GLY A 341 11.44 40.96 -18.65
C GLY A 341 12.11 40.77 -17.28
N ALA A 342 11.48 40.09 -16.33
CA ALA A 342 11.92 40.07 -14.93
C ALA A 342 13.20 39.25 -14.67
N HIS A 343 13.50 38.23 -15.48
CA HIS A 343 14.69 37.40 -15.25
C HIS A 343 16.00 38.05 -15.74
N SER A 344 15.93 39.04 -16.63
CA SER A 344 17.10 39.75 -17.16
C SER A 344 17.45 41.01 -16.35
N ARG A 345 16.47 41.71 -15.75
CA ARG A 345 16.73 42.93 -14.97
C ARG A 345 17.29 42.70 -13.58
N PHE A 346 17.13 41.51 -13.00
CA PHE A 346 17.72 41.20 -11.69
C PHE A 346 19.25 41.13 -11.76
N PHE A 347 19.83 40.76 -12.90
CA PHE A 347 21.28 40.75 -13.11
C PHE A 347 21.85 42.14 -13.44
N GLU A 348 21.14 42.98 -14.21
CA GLU A 348 21.60 44.35 -14.51
C GLU A 348 21.60 45.27 -13.28
N PHE A 349 20.69 45.06 -12.31
CA PHE A 349 20.65 45.88 -11.09
C PHE A 349 21.91 45.71 -10.21
N PHE A 350 22.52 44.52 -10.20
CA PHE A 350 23.75 44.26 -9.45
C PHE A 350 24.99 44.89 -10.12
N GLU A 351 24.98 45.09 -11.43
CA GLU A 351 26.11 45.66 -12.16
C GLU A 351 26.19 47.19 -12.06
N THR A 352 25.05 47.88 -11.88
CA THR A 352 25.03 49.37 -11.91
C THR A 352 24.93 50.03 -10.54
N THR A 353 24.49 49.31 -9.49
CA THR A 353 24.00 49.97 -8.26
C THR A 353 24.87 49.71 -7.04
N VAL A 354 25.76 48.72 -7.08
CA VAL A 354 26.65 48.42 -5.94
C VAL A 354 28.06 48.92 -6.26
N PRO A 355 28.46 50.12 -5.78
CA PRO A 355 29.85 50.56 -5.91
C PRO A 355 30.78 49.50 -5.31
N ASN A 356 31.91 49.21 -5.97
CA ASN A 356 32.87 48.17 -5.57
C ASN A 356 33.27 48.22 -4.08
N THR A 357 33.18 49.38 -3.44
CA THR A 357 33.43 49.57 -2.00
C THR A 357 32.44 48.83 -1.10
N LEU A 358 31.15 48.74 -1.49
CA LEU A 358 30.14 47.99 -0.74
C LEU A 358 30.26 46.49 -0.92
N PHE A 359 30.77 46.03 -2.07
CA PHE A 359 31.03 44.62 -2.30
C PHE A 359 32.12 44.09 -1.35
N TRP A 360 33.22 44.82 -1.19
CA TRP A 360 34.27 44.46 -0.23
C TRP A 360 33.79 44.55 1.22
N ALA A 361 32.97 45.54 1.57
CA ALA A 361 32.38 45.62 2.90
C ALA A 361 31.45 44.42 3.18
N GLY A 362 30.60 44.04 2.21
CA GLY A 362 29.73 42.88 2.32
C GLY A 362 30.50 41.57 2.43
N PHE A 363 31.57 41.41 1.63
CA PHE A 363 32.46 40.24 1.70
C PHE A 363 33.17 40.15 3.06
N CYS A 364 33.67 41.27 3.60
CA CYS A 364 34.28 41.30 4.92
C CYS A 364 33.27 40.95 6.03
N ILE A 365 32.03 41.45 5.96
CA ILE A 365 30.98 41.11 6.93
C ILE A 365 30.63 39.61 6.84
N PHE A 366 30.51 39.06 5.64
CA PHE A 366 30.23 37.64 5.43
C PHE A 366 31.36 36.76 5.96
N ALA A 367 32.61 37.08 5.63
CA ALA A 367 33.78 36.37 6.14
C ALA A 367 33.86 36.42 7.67
N LEU A 368 33.52 37.57 8.28
CA LEU A 368 33.50 37.74 9.72
C LEU A 368 32.38 36.92 10.38
N LEU A 369 31.20 36.81 9.76
CA LEU A 369 30.13 35.94 10.25
C LEU A 369 30.51 34.45 10.16
N VAL A 370 31.10 34.01 9.04
CA VAL A 370 31.60 32.64 8.89
C VAL A 370 32.67 32.33 9.94
N PHE A 371 33.57 33.28 10.18
CA PHE A 371 34.62 33.15 11.20
C PHE A 371 34.03 33.07 12.62
N ILE A 372 33.01 33.87 12.96
CA ILE A 372 32.30 33.78 14.25
C ILE A 372 31.62 32.42 14.42
N ILE A 373 30.97 31.90 13.37
CA ILE A 373 30.34 30.57 13.40
C ILE A 373 31.39 29.49 13.62
N PHE A 374 32.53 29.59 12.93
CA PHE A 374 33.64 28.66 13.07
C PHE A 374 34.27 28.70 14.47
N LEU A 375 34.47 29.90 15.03
CA LEU A 375 34.94 30.07 16.42
C LEU A 375 33.93 29.54 17.43
N ARG A 376 32.63 29.72 17.21
CA ARG A 376 31.61 29.09 18.05
C ARG A 376 31.71 27.56 17.98
N LEU A 377 31.84 26.98 16.78
CA LEU A 377 32.01 25.55 16.61
C LEU A 377 33.26 25.03 17.35
N LEU A 378 34.40 25.70 17.19
CA LEU A 378 35.64 25.37 17.89
C LEU A 378 35.51 25.51 19.41
N SER A 379 34.87 26.57 19.91
CA SER A 379 34.64 26.74 21.34
C SER A 379 33.73 25.65 21.91
N THR A 380 32.73 25.21 21.14
CA THR A 380 31.83 24.12 21.55
C THR A 380 32.58 22.79 21.61
N LEU A 381 33.52 22.55 20.69
CA LEU A 381 34.40 21.38 20.69
C LEU A 381 35.41 21.41 21.84
N ALA A 382 35.99 22.57 22.16
CA ALA A 382 37.01 22.71 23.20
C ALA A 382 36.45 22.63 24.63
N PHE A 383 35.27 23.23 24.86
CA PHE A 383 34.68 23.33 26.20
C PHE A 383 33.60 22.29 26.48
N ASN A 384 33.17 21.51 25.48
CA ASN A 384 32.20 20.44 25.67
C ASN A 384 32.46 19.23 24.76
N PRO A 385 33.60 18.52 24.95
CA PRO A 385 33.97 17.36 24.11
C PRO A 385 32.96 16.20 24.19
N GLY A 386 32.07 16.20 25.18
CA GLY A 386 31.01 15.18 25.35
C GLY A 386 29.74 15.42 24.51
N ALA A 387 29.56 16.60 23.90
CA ALA A 387 28.34 16.91 23.15
C ALA A 387 28.21 16.12 21.82
N LEU A 388 29.32 15.60 21.28
CA LEU A 388 29.33 14.76 20.07
C LEU A 388 29.30 13.25 20.35
N MET A 389 29.47 12.83 21.61
CA MET A 389 29.37 11.43 22.02
C MET A 389 28.38 11.29 23.18
N GLY A 390 27.06 11.25 22.91
CA GLY A 390 26.14 11.21 24.04
C GLY A 390 24.64 11.08 23.77
N ARG A 391 24.20 10.12 22.95
CA ARG A 391 22.83 9.57 23.12
C ARG A 391 22.72 8.10 22.76
N ARG A 392 23.56 7.27 23.39
CA ARG A 392 23.34 5.82 23.44
C ARG A 392 23.99 5.21 24.68
N GLN A 393 23.34 5.35 25.83
CA GLN A 393 23.35 4.41 26.96
C GLN A 393 22.84 5.13 28.21
N ARG A 394 21.54 4.99 28.48
CA ARG A 394 21.02 4.90 29.83
C ARG A 394 19.63 4.32 29.73
N ASP A 395 19.57 3.01 29.96
CA ASP A 395 18.46 2.25 30.53
C ASP A 395 18.91 0.79 30.57
N PHE A 396 19.82 0.46 31.50
CA PHE A 396 19.98 -0.92 32.02
C PHE A 396 20.94 -0.89 33.21
N GLN A 397 20.42 -0.53 34.39
CA GLN A 397 20.93 -1.04 35.67
C GLN A 397 20.00 -0.62 36.81
N ALA A 398 19.05 -1.50 37.15
CA ALA A 398 18.52 -1.64 38.50
C ALA A 398 17.79 -2.98 38.61
N SER A 399 18.52 -4.05 38.96
CA SER A 399 18.09 -5.07 39.93
C SER A 399 18.96 -6.34 39.78
N SER A 400 19.90 -6.51 40.70
CA SER A 400 20.39 -7.84 41.10
C SER A 400 19.82 -8.15 42.48
N PRO A 401 19.57 -9.44 42.78
CA PRO A 401 20.13 -10.00 44.01
C PRO A 401 20.92 -11.29 43.78
N ALA A 402 21.67 -11.63 44.83
CA ALA A 402 22.86 -12.47 44.96
C ALA A 402 22.75 -13.97 44.60
N PRO A 403 23.89 -14.69 44.47
CA PRO A 403 23.93 -16.11 44.14
C PRO A 403 23.99 -17.00 45.39
N SER A 404 23.27 -18.12 45.37
CA SER A 404 23.55 -19.29 46.21
C SER A 404 23.78 -20.50 45.30
N GLY A 405 24.98 -21.08 45.36
CA GLY A 405 25.31 -22.29 44.65
C GLY A 405 24.66 -23.54 45.27
N TYR A 406 24.45 -24.55 44.43
CA TYR A 406 24.40 -25.96 44.85
C TYR A 406 24.78 -26.85 43.66
N HIS A 407 25.75 -27.73 43.89
CA HIS A 407 26.13 -28.85 43.04
C HIS A 407 24.99 -29.89 42.94
N ARG A 408 24.79 -30.50 41.76
CA ARG A 408 24.72 -31.97 41.64
C ARG A 408 24.78 -32.45 40.19
N ALA A 409 25.64 -33.45 39.99
CA ALA A 409 25.77 -34.29 38.81
C ALA A 409 24.56 -35.24 38.66
N VAL A 410 24.22 -35.59 37.41
CA VAL A 410 23.44 -36.80 37.09
C VAL A 410 23.94 -37.36 35.75
N ASP A 411 24.51 -38.56 35.82
CA ASP A 411 24.73 -39.50 34.74
C ASP A 411 23.46 -40.35 34.49
N ASP A 412 23.47 -40.99 33.32
CA ASP A 412 22.81 -42.24 32.93
C ASP A 412 21.37 -42.26 32.40
N THR A 413 21.33 -42.50 31.08
CA THR A 413 20.33 -43.26 30.30
C THR A 413 20.07 -44.67 30.85
N PRO A 414 18.89 -45.26 30.56
CA PRO A 414 18.90 -46.35 29.56
C PRO A 414 17.64 -46.47 28.67
N LEU A 415 17.85 -47.18 27.57
CA LEU A 415 16.92 -47.77 26.59
C LEU A 415 15.81 -48.62 27.22
N TYR A 416 14.62 -48.73 26.59
CA TYR A 416 13.98 -50.02 26.26
C TYR A 416 12.78 -49.93 25.29
N ASN A 417 12.53 -51.08 24.65
CA ASN A 417 11.73 -51.41 23.47
C ASN A 417 10.19 -51.47 23.60
N ARG A 418 9.52 -51.16 22.48
CA ARG A 418 8.51 -51.93 21.68
C ARG A 418 7.87 -53.21 22.28
N ARG A 419 6.53 -53.23 22.40
CA ARG A 419 5.52 -54.24 21.90
C ARG A 419 4.12 -53.97 22.52
N GLY A 420 3.04 -54.00 21.71
CA GLY A 420 1.63 -54.13 22.18
C GLY A 420 1.22 -55.61 22.31
N PRO A 421 -0.05 -56.04 22.15
CA PRO A 421 -1.36 -55.36 22.29
C PRO A 421 -2.39 -56.17 23.15
N ASP A 422 -3.65 -55.70 23.16
CA ASP A 422 -4.94 -56.37 23.48
C ASP A 422 -5.28 -56.81 24.91
N ALA A 423 -6.40 -56.27 25.45
CA ALA A 423 -7.66 -57.00 25.71
C ALA A 423 -8.49 -56.40 26.88
N GLY A 424 -9.78 -56.16 26.62
CA GLY A 424 -10.86 -56.62 27.49
C GLY A 424 -11.43 -55.69 28.58
N GLY A 425 -12.77 -55.56 28.55
CA GLY A 425 -13.59 -55.62 29.78
C GLY A 425 -14.41 -54.36 30.08
N GLY A 426 -15.73 -54.47 29.97
CA GLY A 426 -16.69 -53.40 30.24
C GLY A 426 -17.08 -53.26 31.71
N LEU A 427 -17.91 -52.27 32.02
CA LEU A 427 -19.16 -52.42 32.80
C LEU A 427 -19.87 -51.07 33.03
N PHE A 428 -21.18 -51.21 33.13
CA PHE A 428 -22.26 -50.23 33.18
C PHE A 428 -22.46 -49.58 34.56
N SER A 429 -23.11 -48.40 34.56
CA SER A 429 -24.01 -47.78 35.57
C SER A 429 -23.47 -46.53 36.33
N PRO A 430 -24.34 -45.68 36.93
CA PRO A 430 -24.98 -44.51 36.31
C PRO A 430 -24.83 -43.23 37.21
N PRO A 431 -25.56 -42.10 37.00
CA PRO A 431 -25.10 -40.78 37.40
C PRO A 431 -25.59 -40.32 38.78
N GLU A 432 -24.75 -39.54 39.47
CA GLU A 432 -25.15 -38.74 40.63
C GLU A 432 -25.18 -37.25 40.28
N SER A 433 -26.36 -36.69 40.50
CA SER A 433 -26.70 -35.28 40.48
C SER A 433 -26.30 -34.57 41.77
N ARG A 434 -25.82 -33.33 41.65
CA ARG A 434 -26.18 -32.11 42.43
C ARG A 434 -24.97 -31.22 42.69
N GLY A 435 -25.15 -29.93 42.45
CA GLY A 435 -24.24 -28.90 42.96
C GLY A 435 -24.44 -27.55 42.28
N TYR A 436 -25.54 -26.88 42.57
CA TYR A 436 -25.66 -25.43 42.39
C TYR A 436 -24.60 -24.73 43.26
N ALA A 437 -23.80 -23.86 42.65
CA ALA A 437 -23.20 -22.73 43.36
C ALA A 437 -23.04 -21.55 42.40
N GLN A 438 -23.58 -20.44 42.86
CA GLN A 438 -23.57 -19.11 42.26
C GLN A 438 -22.12 -18.61 42.12
N SER A 439 -21.79 -17.97 41.00
CA SER A 439 -20.89 -16.81 41.07
C SER A 439 -21.33 -15.74 40.08
N SER A 440 -21.86 -14.68 40.66
CA SER A 440 -21.94 -13.35 40.10
C SER A 440 -20.52 -12.78 39.94
N THR A 441 -20.15 -12.34 38.75
CA THR A 441 -19.38 -11.10 38.53
C THR A 441 -19.06 -10.90 37.04
N SER A 442 -19.61 -9.83 36.48
CA SER A 442 -19.08 -9.05 35.36
C SER A 442 -19.94 -7.77 35.27
N PRO A 443 -19.47 -6.65 34.65
CA PRO A 443 -18.33 -6.57 33.75
C PRO A 443 -17.33 -5.42 34.06
N PHE A 444 -16.08 -5.66 33.68
CA PHE A 444 -15.11 -4.61 33.38
C PHE A 444 -15.44 -4.06 31.98
N LEU A 445 -15.81 -2.78 31.88
CA LEU A 445 -15.83 -2.05 30.63
C LEU A 445 -14.39 -1.82 30.16
N GLY A 446 -13.97 -2.55 29.13
CA GLY A 446 -12.77 -2.27 28.35
C GLY A 446 -13.15 -1.58 27.04
N THR A 447 -13.22 -0.25 27.04
CA THR A 447 -13.27 0.56 25.82
C THR A 447 -11.97 0.39 25.03
N MET A 448 -12.00 -0.38 23.94
CA MET A 448 -10.94 -0.34 22.94
C MET A 448 -11.14 0.89 22.05
N SER A 449 -10.25 1.88 22.22
CA SER A 449 -10.11 2.98 21.28
C SER A 449 -9.40 2.50 20.00
N PRO A 450 -9.86 2.89 18.80
CA PRO A 450 -9.12 2.65 17.58
C PRO A 450 -7.87 3.54 17.57
N GLN A 451 -6.69 2.93 17.61
CA GLN A 451 -5.44 3.63 17.35
C GLN A 451 -5.36 3.96 15.85
N THR A 452 -5.73 5.19 15.50
CA THR A 452 -5.30 5.84 14.26
C THR A 452 -3.77 5.95 14.24
N PRO A 453 -3.07 5.49 13.19
CA PRO A 453 -1.65 5.74 13.06
C PRO A 453 -1.42 7.23 12.76
N ALA A 454 -0.79 7.92 13.70
CA ALA A 454 -0.35 9.30 13.53
C ALA A 454 0.66 9.37 12.38
N GLY A 455 0.24 9.98 11.27
CA GLY A 455 1.11 10.35 10.16
C GLY A 455 2.13 11.40 10.61
N ARG A 456 3.30 10.93 11.07
CA ARG A 456 4.43 11.79 11.41
C ARG A 456 5.20 12.08 10.12
N ARG A 457 4.97 13.24 9.52
CA ARG A 457 5.88 13.82 8.51
C ARG A 457 7.20 14.18 9.20
N SER A 458 8.20 13.31 9.09
CA SER A 458 9.59 13.67 9.37
C SER A 458 10.23 14.16 8.06
N ASN A 459 10.28 15.47 7.88
CA ASN A 459 11.26 16.09 6.99
C ASN A 459 12.50 16.37 7.84
N ASP A 460 13.41 15.41 7.98
CA ASP A 460 14.76 15.65 8.49
C ASP A 460 15.75 14.72 7.77
N SER A 461 16.95 15.27 7.51
CA SER A 461 17.93 14.84 6.51
C SER A 461 18.38 13.37 6.56
N ILE A 462 18.14 12.63 5.46
CA ILE A 462 18.54 11.23 5.24
C ILE A 462 19.99 11.09 4.69
N TYR A 463 20.74 12.18 4.51
CA TYR A 463 21.99 12.16 3.71
C TYR A 463 23.31 12.16 4.50
N ALA A 464 23.35 11.72 5.76
CA ALA A 464 24.59 11.73 6.54
C ALA A 464 25.42 10.43 6.46
N ASP A 465 24.86 9.34 5.93
CA ASP A 465 25.59 8.08 5.72
C ASP A 465 25.05 7.41 4.45
N ASN A 466 25.78 7.54 3.32
CA ASN A 466 25.33 6.99 2.05
C ASN A 466 25.58 5.48 2.06
N GLY A 467 24.57 4.69 2.44
CA GLY A 467 24.60 3.23 2.33
C GLY A 467 25.02 2.77 0.93
N ILE A 468 25.66 1.60 0.85
CA ILE A 468 26.21 1.04 -0.42
C ILE A 468 25.06 0.73 -1.39
N ILE A 469 23.94 0.22 -0.87
CA ILE A 469 22.69 0.08 -1.61
C ILE A 469 21.94 1.41 -1.53
N THR A 470 22.08 2.24 -2.55
CA THR A 470 21.28 3.46 -2.68
C THR A 470 19.97 3.16 -3.40
N PRO A 471 18.84 3.76 -2.98
CA PRO A 471 17.57 3.65 -3.69
C PRO A 471 17.76 4.10 -5.13
N ASN A 472 17.10 3.40 -6.05
CA ASN A 472 17.34 3.53 -7.49
C ASN A 472 16.72 4.85 -8.00
N ARG A 473 17.38 5.98 -7.70
CA ARG A 473 17.42 7.09 -8.65
C ARG A 473 18.17 6.54 -9.84
N ASP A 474 17.50 6.39 -10.97
CA ASP A 474 18.15 5.88 -12.18
C ASP A 474 19.53 6.50 -12.39
N GLY A 475 20.55 5.65 -12.22
CA GLY A 475 21.86 5.75 -12.84
C GLY A 475 22.71 7.02 -12.67
N LEU A 476 22.38 8.04 -11.87
CA LEU A 476 23.16 9.28 -11.86
C LEU A 476 23.31 9.92 -10.47
N LEU A 477 24.49 9.72 -9.87
CA LEU A 477 25.12 10.76 -9.06
C LEU A 477 25.46 11.92 -10.00
N ARG A 478 24.53 12.88 -10.17
CA ARG A 478 24.93 14.22 -10.62
C ARG A 478 25.83 14.80 -9.53
N ARG A 479 27.13 14.90 -9.83
CA ARG A 479 28.08 15.72 -9.07
C ARG A 479 27.46 17.12 -8.96
N HIS A 480 27.02 17.50 -7.77
CA HIS A 480 26.85 18.91 -7.45
C HIS A 480 28.26 19.50 -7.46
N ASN A 481 28.64 20.13 -8.57
CA ASN A 481 29.78 21.05 -8.56
C ASN A 481 29.35 22.23 -7.69
N GLY A 482 29.74 22.18 -6.41
CA GLY A 482 29.82 23.36 -5.58
C GLY A 482 30.84 24.30 -6.22
N ARG A 483 30.35 25.38 -6.80
CA ARG A 483 31.09 26.64 -6.93
C ARG A 483 30.60 27.58 -5.84
#